data_AF-A0A1H3U244-F1
#
_entry.id   AF-A0A1H3U244-F1
#
_cell.length_a   1.000
_cell.length_b   1.000
_cell.length_c   1.000
_cell.angle_alpha   90.00
_cell.angle_beta   90.00
_cell.angle_gamma   90.00
#
_symmetry.space_group_name_H-M   'P 1'
#
loop_
_entity.id
_entity.type
_entity.pdbx_description
1 polymer ?
#
loop_
_entity_poly.entity_id
_entity_poly.type
_entity_poly.pdbx_seq_one_letter_code
_entity_poly.pdbx_strand_id
1 'polypeptide(L)'
;MLTLTTPDGTAITAATDVELASKWLDHQYGENWEFGLIPFDQHDAMNSTIEELALMRDGILSGYTVTESTPIATTVLERFVAAFTWDTAGDVAATLNCGEVDALADLLRAAGATDTAALWIERHAEGDEEGDAHHPGSADQEAGR
;
A
#
# COMPACT_ATOMS: atom_id res chain seq x y z
N MET A 1 7.79 -6.77 3.73
CA MET A 1 7.68 -7.90 2.80
C MET A 1 8.50 -7.53 1.58
N LEU A 2 9.44 -8.37 1.23
CA LEU A 2 10.34 -8.17 0.09
C LEU A 2 9.81 -8.96 -1.10
N THR A 3 9.94 -8.41 -2.30
CA THR A 3 9.62 -9.08 -3.56
C THR A 3 10.78 -8.93 -4.53
N LEU A 4 11.40 -10.05 -4.89
CA LEU A 4 12.32 -10.15 -6.02
C LEU A 4 11.52 -10.43 -7.29
N THR A 5 11.73 -9.64 -8.34
CA THR A 5 11.23 -9.91 -9.69
C THR A 5 12.40 -10.16 -10.63
N THR A 6 12.39 -11.29 -11.33
CA THR A 6 13.42 -11.71 -12.28
C THR A 6 13.10 -11.26 -13.71
N PRO A 7 14.07 -11.30 -14.65
CA PRO A 7 13.87 -10.93 -16.05
C PRO A 7 12.80 -11.75 -16.79
N ASP A 8 12.57 -13.00 -16.36
CA ASP A 8 11.54 -13.88 -16.93
C ASP A 8 10.14 -13.66 -16.33
N GLY A 9 10.00 -12.71 -15.40
CA GLY A 9 8.74 -12.35 -14.76
C GLY A 9 8.41 -13.18 -13.52
N THR A 10 9.30 -14.06 -13.07
CA THR A 10 9.12 -14.77 -11.79
C THR A 10 9.17 -13.79 -10.62
N ALA A 11 8.22 -13.93 -9.69
CA ALA A 11 8.17 -13.14 -8.46
C ALA A 11 8.36 -14.04 -7.24
N ILE A 12 9.34 -13.72 -6.39
CA ILE A 12 9.66 -14.43 -5.16
C ILE A 12 9.46 -13.48 -3.98
N THR A 13 8.63 -13.87 -3.01
CA THR A 13 8.30 -13.04 -1.84
C THR A 13 8.80 -13.65 -0.55
N ALA A 14 9.24 -12.79 0.38
CA ALA A 14 9.75 -13.19 1.69
C ALA A 14 9.57 -12.10 2.74
N ALA A 15 9.59 -12.48 4.01
CA ALA A 15 9.50 -11.53 5.12
C ALA A 15 10.84 -10.84 5.43
N THR A 16 11.96 -11.52 5.15
CA THR A 16 13.32 -11.06 5.48
C THR A 16 14.29 -11.29 4.32
N ASP A 17 15.42 -10.59 4.31
CA ASP A 17 16.46 -10.78 3.29
C ASP A 17 17.02 -12.22 3.29
N VAL A 18 17.15 -12.84 4.48
CA VAL A 18 17.64 -14.21 4.64
C VAL A 18 16.67 -15.22 4.01
N GLU A 19 15.37 -15.06 4.28
CA GLU A 19 14.35 -15.91 3.67
C GLU A 19 14.27 -15.69 2.15
N LEU A 20 14.43 -14.45 1.69
CA LEU A 20 14.47 -14.14 0.25
C LEU A 20 15.68 -14.80 -0.43
N ALA A 21 16.84 -14.73 0.20
CA ALA A 21 18.07 -15.35 -0.28
C ALA A 21 17.94 -16.87 -0.34
N SER A 22 17.37 -17.51 0.69
CA SER A 22 17.10 -18.95 0.66
C SER A 22 16.18 -19.35 -0.50
N LYS A 23 15.07 -18.62 -0.69
CA LYS A 23 14.13 -18.89 -1.81
C LYS A 23 14.74 -18.60 -3.18
N TRP A 24 15.64 -17.63 -3.25
CA TRP A 24 16.38 -17.34 -4.48
C TRP A 24 17.38 -18.46 -4.81
N LEU A 25 18.06 -19.00 -3.80
CA LEU A 25 18.92 -20.19 -3.96
C LEU A 25 18.11 -21.42 -4.38
N ASP A 26 16.92 -21.64 -3.79
CA ASP A 26 16.00 -22.69 -4.24
C ASP A 26 15.61 -22.52 -5.72
N HIS A 27 15.39 -21.28 -6.16
CA HIS A 27 15.07 -20.99 -7.56
C HIS A 27 16.26 -21.23 -8.49
N GLN A 28 17.49 -20.89 -8.08
CA GLN A 28 18.69 -21.04 -8.89
C GLN A 28 19.18 -22.49 -8.99
N TYR A 29 19.14 -23.24 -7.89
CA TYR A 29 19.79 -24.54 -7.76
C TYR A 29 18.80 -25.70 -7.51
N GLY A 30 17.52 -25.39 -7.33
CA GLY A 30 16.48 -26.34 -6.93
C GLY A 30 16.33 -26.42 -5.42
N GLU A 31 15.22 -27.03 -4.98
CA GLU A 31 14.95 -27.27 -3.56
C GLU A 31 16.06 -28.09 -2.89
N ASN A 32 16.36 -27.76 -1.64
CA ASN A 32 17.43 -28.39 -0.83
C ASN A 32 18.84 -28.11 -1.39
N TRP A 33 19.09 -26.89 -1.91
CA TRP A 33 20.42 -26.44 -2.36
C TRP A 33 21.51 -26.61 -1.30
N GLU A 34 21.11 -26.61 -0.02
CA GLU A 34 21.98 -26.79 1.13
C GLU A 34 22.41 -28.25 1.36
N PHE A 35 21.78 -29.22 0.68
CA PHE A 35 22.05 -30.64 0.89
C PHE A 35 23.45 -31.02 0.43
N GLY A 36 24.25 -31.53 1.37
CA GLY A 36 25.64 -31.94 1.11
C GLY A 36 26.66 -30.80 1.24
N LEU A 37 26.21 -29.57 1.52
CA LEU A 37 27.10 -28.47 1.92
C LEU A 37 27.45 -28.57 3.41
N ILE A 38 28.70 -28.25 3.75
CA ILE A 38 29.07 -28.06 5.16
C ILE A 38 28.50 -26.72 5.66
N PRO A 39 28.28 -26.55 6.97
CA PRO A 39 27.62 -25.34 7.50
C PRO A 39 28.29 -24.01 7.10
N PHE A 40 29.62 -23.98 6.98
CA PHE A 40 30.33 -22.77 6.54
C PHE A 40 30.06 -22.45 5.06
N ASP A 41 30.03 -23.45 4.19
CA ASP A 41 29.72 -23.25 2.77
C ASP A 41 28.26 -22.79 2.60
N GLN A 42 27.33 -23.30 3.43
CA GLN A 42 25.94 -22.82 3.47
C GLN A 42 25.86 -21.35 3.87
N HIS A 43 26.64 -20.96 4.89
CA HIS A 43 26.68 -19.57 5.35
C HIS A 43 27.29 -18.63 4.29
N ASP A 44 28.36 -19.05 3.61
CA ASP A 44 28.99 -18.28 2.55
C ASP A 44 28.07 -18.11 1.33
N ALA A 45 27.34 -19.16 0.95
CA ALA A 45 26.32 -19.10 -0.09
C ALA A 45 25.20 -18.12 0.29
N MET A 46 24.69 -18.21 1.53
CA MET A 46 23.65 -17.29 2.03
C MET A 46 24.14 -15.84 2.03
N ASN A 47 25.34 -15.56 2.54
CA ASN A 47 25.89 -14.20 2.61
C ASN A 47 26.12 -13.62 1.21
N SER A 48 26.69 -14.41 0.30
CA SER A 48 26.89 -13.99 -1.11
C SER A 48 25.56 -13.67 -1.80
N THR A 49 24.53 -14.46 -1.51
CA THR A 49 23.19 -14.25 -2.07
C THR A 49 22.53 -13.00 -1.52
N ILE A 50 22.70 -12.70 -0.22
CA ILE A 50 22.21 -11.46 0.37
C ILE A 50 22.88 -10.25 -0.28
N GLU A 51 24.19 -10.32 -0.52
CA GLU A 51 24.93 -9.28 -1.25
C GLU A 51 24.41 -9.14 -2.70
N GLU A 52 24.14 -10.24 -3.39
CA GLU A 52 23.55 -10.23 -4.73
C GLU A 52 22.19 -9.52 -4.74
N LEU A 53 21.31 -9.85 -3.79
CA LEU A 53 20.00 -9.21 -3.65
C LEU A 53 20.11 -7.71 -3.38
N ALA A 54 21.15 -7.27 -2.66
CA ALA A 54 21.43 -5.84 -2.48
C ALA A 54 21.81 -5.17 -3.81
N LEU A 55 22.62 -5.82 -4.65
CA LEU A 55 22.94 -5.31 -5.98
C LEU A 55 21.71 -5.25 -6.90
N MET A 56 20.80 -6.23 -6.81
CA MET A 56 19.51 -6.21 -7.53
C MET A 56 18.62 -5.06 -7.05
N ARG A 57 18.59 -4.81 -5.74
CA ARG A 57 17.85 -3.69 -5.13
C ARG A 57 18.36 -2.33 -5.62
N ASP A 58 19.68 -2.20 -5.71
CA ASP A 58 20.36 -0.98 -6.17
C ASP A 58 20.27 -0.80 -7.70
N GLY A 59 19.62 -1.72 -8.41
CA GLY A 59 19.46 -1.68 -9.87
C GLY A 59 20.75 -1.91 -10.64
N ILE A 60 21.78 -2.46 -9.98
CA ILE A 60 23.08 -2.77 -10.61
C ILE A 60 22.93 -4.00 -11.52
N LEU A 61 22.10 -4.97 -11.14
CA LEU A 61 21.80 -6.14 -11.96
C LEU A 61 20.57 -5.86 -12.85
N SER A 62 20.82 -5.71 -14.15
CA SER A 62 19.78 -5.37 -15.13
C SER A 62 18.69 -6.46 -15.22
N GLY A 63 17.43 -6.04 -15.24
CA GLY A 63 16.27 -6.94 -15.35
C GLY A 63 15.84 -7.59 -14.04
N TYR A 64 16.61 -7.40 -12.96
CA TYR A 64 16.21 -7.80 -11.62
C TYR A 64 15.75 -6.59 -10.83
N THR A 65 14.72 -6.76 -10.01
CA THR A 65 14.28 -5.73 -9.06
C THR A 65 13.94 -6.37 -7.72
N VAL A 66 14.39 -5.74 -6.63
CA VAL A 66 13.97 -6.10 -5.27
C VAL A 66 13.24 -4.91 -4.68
N THR A 67 11.97 -5.08 -4.37
CA THR A 67 11.14 -4.05 -3.75
C THR A 67 10.78 -4.43 -2.33
N GLU A 68 10.78 -3.45 -1.44
CA GLU A 68 10.26 -3.61 -0.09
C GLU A 68 8.87 -2.96 0.00
N SER A 69 7.88 -3.77 0.26
CA SER A 69 6.54 -3.31 0.63
C SER A 69 6.40 -3.42 2.13
N THR A 70 6.19 -2.30 2.82
CA THR A 70 5.87 -2.31 4.24
C THR A 70 4.44 -2.84 4.42
N PRO A 71 4.20 -4.03 5.01
CA PRO A 71 2.85 -4.58 5.19
C PRO A 71 1.97 -3.78 6.17
N ILE A 72 2.53 -2.73 6.77
CA ILE A 72 1.84 -1.80 7.66
C ILE A 72 0.88 -0.90 6.89
N ALA A 73 1.22 -0.50 5.66
CA ALA A 73 0.38 0.45 4.91
C ALA A 73 -1.03 -0.10 4.63
N THR A 74 -1.13 -1.37 4.21
CA THR A 74 -2.43 -1.99 3.91
C THR A 74 -3.27 -2.23 5.16
N THR A 75 -2.68 -2.81 6.22
CA THR A 75 -3.43 -3.11 7.46
C THR A 75 -3.84 -1.87 8.24
N VAL A 76 -3.02 -0.82 8.24
CA VAL A 76 -3.37 0.47 8.85
C VAL A 76 -4.44 1.19 8.03
N LEU A 77 -4.34 1.17 6.70
CA LEU A 77 -5.34 1.77 5.83
C LEU A 77 -6.69 1.08 5.96
N GLU A 78 -6.73 -0.26 5.97
CA GLU A 78 -7.96 -1.04 6.19
C GLU A 78 -8.60 -0.68 7.54
N ARG A 79 -7.79 -0.61 8.60
CA ARG A 79 -8.27 -0.20 9.93
C ARG A 79 -8.78 1.24 9.94
N PHE A 80 -8.11 2.15 9.25
CA PHE A 80 -8.53 3.54 9.12
C PHE A 80 -9.88 3.62 8.39
N VAL A 81 -10.01 2.99 7.22
CA VAL A 81 -11.26 2.94 6.45
C VAL A 81 -12.38 2.36 7.30
N ALA A 82 -12.14 1.26 8.03
CA ALA A 82 -13.14 0.64 8.89
C ALA A 82 -13.60 1.54 10.05
N ALA A 83 -12.70 2.35 10.60
CA ALA A 83 -13.04 3.30 11.67
C ALA A 83 -13.84 4.48 11.16
N PHE A 84 -13.54 5.00 9.96
CA PHE A 84 -14.20 6.16 9.36
C PHE A 84 -15.40 5.77 8.48
N THR A 85 -16.20 4.81 8.93
CA THR A 85 -17.45 4.40 8.26
C THR A 85 -18.68 5.16 8.81
N TRP A 86 -19.88 4.71 8.43
CA TRP A 86 -21.18 5.36 8.61
C TRP A 86 -21.39 6.03 9.98
N ASP A 87 -21.12 5.33 11.08
CA ASP A 87 -21.37 5.86 12.43
C ASP A 87 -20.51 7.10 12.71
N THR A 88 -19.24 7.09 12.28
CA THR A 88 -18.34 8.22 12.50
C THR A 88 -18.66 9.38 11.55
N ALA A 89 -19.05 9.09 10.31
CA ALA A 89 -19.46 10.14 9.38
C ALA A 89 -20.69 10.91 9.89
N GLY A 90 -21.69 10.20 10.44
CA GLY A 90 -22.90 10.83 10.99
C GLY A 90 -22.63 11.77 12.18
N ASP A 91 -21.66 11.44 13.03
CA ASP A 91 -21.36 12.23 14.23
C ASP A 91 -20.40 13.40 13.96
N VAL A 92 -19.52 13.27 12.96
CA VAL A 92 -18.35 14.17 12.82
C VAL A 92 -18.38 14.99 11.53
N ALA A 93 -18.98 14.52 10.44
CA ALA A 93 -18.80 15.15 9.13
C ALA A 93 -19.22 16.64 9.08
N ALA A 94 -20.34 17.00 9.73
CA ALA A 94 -20.81 18.38 9.82
C ALA A 94 -19.92 19.32 10.68
N THR A 95 -18.93 18.77 11.40
CA THR A 95 -18.01 19.56 12.23
C THR A 95 -16.69 19.89 11.54
N LEU A 96 -16.40 19.21 10.43
CA LEU A 96 -15.22 19.44 9.61
C LEU A 96 -15.45 20.68 8.73
N ASN A 97 -14.37 21.33 8.29
CA ASN A 97 -14.48 22.26 7.16
C ASN A 97 -14.41 21.53 5.82
N CYS A 98 -14.82 22.19 4.71
CA CYS A 98 -14.87 21.57 3.39
C CYS A 98 -13.52 20.96 2.96
N GLY A 99 -12.41 21.65 3.22
CA GLY A 99 -11.08 21.14 2.88
C GLY A 99 -10.67 19.89 3.68
N GLU A 100 -11.12 19.78 4.93
CA GLU A 100 -10.89 18.61 5.76
C GLU A 100 -11.72 17.41 5.29
N VAL A 101 -13.01 17.60 4.96
CA VAL A 101 -13.84 16.50 4.44
C VAL A 101 -13.39 16.08 3.05
N ASP A 102 -12.95 17.01 2.20
CA ASP A 102 -12.43 16.70 0.86
C ASP A 102 -11.15 15.86 0.94
N ALA A 103 -10.21 16.25 1.80
CA ALA A 103 -8.98 15.50 2.01
C ALA A 103 -9.25 14.08 2.54
N LEU A 104 -10.23 13.93 3.44
CA LEU A 104 -10.67 12.63 3.94
C LEU A 104 -11.33 11.80 2.83
N ALA A 105 -12.22 12.39 2.04
CA ALA A 105 -12.89 11.72 0.93
C ALA A 105 -11.89 11.26 -0.14
N ASP A 106 -10.87 12.06 -0.45
CA ASP A 106 -9.80 11.70 -1.39
C ASP A 106 -8.97 10.52 -0.90
N LEU A 107 -8.62 10.50 0.40
CA LEU A 107 -7.94 9.36 1.01
C LEU A 107 -8.79 8.08 0.91
N LEU A 108 -10.08 8.17 1.20
CA LEU A 108 -11.01 7.03 1.10
C LEU A 108 -11.17 6.53 -0.34
N ARG A 109 -11.24 7.44 -1.33
CA ARG A 109 -11.26 7.08 -2.77
C ARG A 109 -9.96 6.39 -3.19
N ALA A 110 -8.82 6.91 -2.77
CA ALA A 110 -7.51 6.29 -3.04
C ALA A 110 -7.40 4.88 -2.44
N ALA A 111 -8.09 4.64 -1.32
CA ALA A 111 -8.21 3.33 -0.68
C ALA A 111 -9.26 2.40 -1.31
N GLY A 112 -10.00 2.85 -2.34
CA GLY A 112 -11.08 2.11 -2.99
C GLY A 112 -12.43 2.18 -2.27
N ALA A 113 -12.53 2.89 -1.14
CA ALA A 113 -13.75 3.05 -0.34
C ALA A 113 -14.65 4.20 -0.86
N THR A 114 -15.01 4.14 -2.14
CA THR A 114 -15.70 5.23 -2.86
C THR A 114 -17.08 5.56 -2.26
N ASP A 115 -17.86 4.54 -1.88
CA ASP A 115 -19.18 4.75 -1.28
C ASP A 115 -19.09 5.43 0.09
N THR A 116 -18.08 5.05 0.89
CA THR A 116 -17.78 5.72 2.17
C THR A 116 -17.37 7.16 1.95
N ALA A 117 -16.53 7.44 0.94
CA ALA A 117 -16.15 8.81 0.60
C ALA A 117 -17.36 9.69 0.22
N ALA A 118 -18.31 9.15 -0.56
CA ALA A 118 -19.53 9.85 -0.92
C ALA A 118 -20.41 10.16 0.31
N LEU A 119 -20.54 9.21 1.24
CA LEU A 119 -21.26 9.40 2.49
C LEU A 119 -20.66 10.54 3.33
N TRP A 120 -19.33 10.66 3.41
CA TRP A 120 -18.68 11.74 4.13
C TRP A 120 -19.04 13.12 3.56
N ILE A 121 -19.07 13.26 2.24
CA ILE A 121 -19.48 14.51 1.57
C ILE A 121 -20.96 14.79 1.82
N GLU A 122 -21.83 13.77 1.72
CA GLU A 122 -23.27 13.91 1.97
C GLU A 122 -23.54 14.37 3.41
N ARG A 123 -22.92 13.75 4.42
CA ARG A 123 -23.13 14.11 5.83
C ARG A 123 -22.50 15.44 6.21
N HIS A 124 -21.44 15.86 5.53
CA HIS A 124 -20.89 17.20 5.70
C HIS A 124 -21.86 18.25 5.16
N ALA A 125 -22.42 18.03 3.95
CA ALA A 125 -23.39 18.92 3.32
C ALA A 125 -24.67 19.14 4.15
N GLU A 126 -25.05 18.23 5.04
CA GLU A 126 -26.16 18.42 5.99
C GLU A 126 -25.92 19.57 6.99
N GLY A 127 -24.64 19.90 7.25
CA GLY A 127 -24.22 21.00 8.12
C GLY A 127 -23.89 22.31 7.39
N ASP A 128 -23.80 22.29 6.07
CA ASP A 128 -23.39 23.43 5.24
C ASP A 128 -24.49 24.49 5.12
N GLU A 129 -24.10 25.77 5.26
CA GLU A 129 -24.98 26.91 5.11
C GLU A 129 -25.15 27.31 3.63
N GLU A 130 -26.20 28.09 3.34
CA GLU A 130 -26.48 28.54 1.97
C GLU A 130 -25.30 29.37 1.40
N GLY A 131 -24.63 28.83 0.38
CA GLY A 131 -23.45 29.44 -0.25
C GLY A 131 -22.15 28.64 -0.08
N ASP A 132 -22.16 27.59 0.75
CA ASP A 132 -21.03 26.67 0.88
C ASP A 132 -20.96 25.66 -0.28
N ALA A 133 -19.75 25.17 -0.53
CA ALA A 133 -19.44 24.37 -1.72
C ALA A 133 -20.27 23.10 -1.85
N HIS A 134 -20.58 22.42 -0.73
CA HIS A 134 -21.35 21.19 -0.73
C HIS A 134 -22.82 21.38 -0.36
N HIS A 135 -23.28 22.61 -0.13
CA HIS A 135 -24.68 22.88 0.13
C HIS A 135 -25.57 22.37 -1.02
N PRO A 136 -26.68 21.66 -0.77
CA PRO A 136 -27.51 21.08 -1.83
C PRO A 136 -28.03 22.05 -2.90
N GLY A 137 -28.05 23.36 -2.62
CA GLY A 137 -28.43 24.43 -3.56
C GLY A 137 -27.26 25.11 -4.31
N SER A 138 -26.00 24.72 -4.09
CA SER A 138 -24.83 25.38 -4.70
C SER A 138 -24.70 25.10 -6.20
N ALA A 139 -25.14 23.93 -6.67
CA ALA A 139 -25.08 23.53 -8.09
C ALA A 139 -26.02 24.36 -9.00
N ASP A 140 -27.14 24.86 -8.47
CA ASP A 140 -28.10 25.67 -9.24
C ASP A 140 -27.68 27.14 -9.37
N GLN A 141 -26.77 27.62 -8.52
CA GLN A 141 -26.29 29.02 -8.56
C GLN A 141 -25.19 29.27 -9.61
N GLU A 142 -24.42 28.25 -10.00
CA GLU A 142 -23.43 28.38 -11.07
C GLU A 142 -24.04 28.34 -12.48
N ALA A 143 -25.18 27.67 -12.67
CA ALA A 143 -25.85 27.56 -13.98
C ALA A 143 -26.67 28.82 -14.38
N GLY A 144 -26.80 29.80 -13.48
CA GLY A 144 -27.64 30.99 -13.64
C GLY A 144 -26.89 32.32 -13.85
N ARG A 145 -25.58 32.31 -14.12
CA ARG A 145 -24.78 33.53 -14.37
C ARG A 145 -24.32 33.67 -15.82
#